data_AF-A0A174UHQ5-F1
#
_entry.id   AF-A0A174UHQ5-F1
#
_cell.length_a   1.000
_cell.length_b   1.000
_cell.length_c   1.000
_cell.angle_alpha   90.00
_cell.angle_beta   90.00
_cell.angle_gamma   90.00
#
_symmetry.space_group_name_H-M   'P 1'
#
loop_
_entity.id
_entity.type
_entity.pdbx_description
1 polymer ?
#
loop_
_entity_poly.entity_id
_entity_poly.type
_entity_poly.pdbx_seq_one_letter_code
_entity_poly.pdbx_strand_id
1 'polypeptide(L)'
;MAESEIMEAKKQIAVLKEIVRVGTVSSVDVEQRTAKVIIYDKIKEFVSGPLKVLQNQPLITVEKWVDGTKWEYDAKYASVDRSLGLGESYTKAAPDVIKNETPGGEIKYAGEIREHKQTITVYPWLPYIGQLVICLYLPNGEGDGFVLGGL
;
A
#
# COMPACT_ATOMS: atom_id res chain seq x y z
N MET A 1 -32.15 35.59 5.36
CA MET A 1 -30.99 34.99 6.05
C MET A 1 -31.13 33.46 6.10
N ALA A 2 -32.21 32.92 6.68
CA ALA A 2 -32.43 31.46 6.75
C ALA A 2 -32.41 30.71 5.40
N GLU A 3 -33.00 31.25 4.33
CA GLU A 3 -33.01 30.58 3.01
C GLU A 3 -31.62 30.51 2.37
N SER A 4 -30.80 31.54 2.55
CA SER A 4 -29.41 31.58 2.08
C SER A 4 -28.56 30.55 2.82
N GLU A 5 -28.77 30.41 4.13
CA GLU A 5 -28.07 29.43 4.96
C GLU A 5 -28.46 28.00 4.58
N ILE A 6 -29.75 27.75 4.33
CA ILE A 6 -30.25 26.44 3.86
C ILE A 6 -29.68 26.11 2.48
N MET A 7 -29.60 27.10 1.58
CA MET A 7 -29.05 26.90 0.24
C MET A 7 -27.55 26.55 0.30
N GLU A 8 -26.79 27.24 1.14
CA GLU A 8 -25.37 26.97 1.34
C GLU A 8 -25.14 25.59 1.99
N ALA A 9 -25.94 25.23 3.00
CA ALA A 9 -25.87 23.91 3.64
C ALA A 9 -26.16 22.77 2.64
N LYS A 10 -27.18 22.93 1.78
CA LYS A 10 -27.49 21.94 0.72
C LYS A 10 -26.32 21.77 -0.25
N LYS A 11 -25.66 22.87 -0.63
CA LYS A 11 -24.48 22.84 -1.50
C LYS A 11 -23.33 22.09 -0.84
N GLN A 12 -23.05 22.36 0.44
CA GLN A 12 -21.99 21.68 1.19
C GLN A 12 -22.27 20.18 1.34
N ILE A 13 -23.51 19.78 1.63
CA ILE A 13 -23.92 18.37 1.71
C ILE A 13 -23.73 17.67 0.36
N ALA A 14 -24.08 18.33 -0.75
CA ALA A 14 -23.88 17.78 -2.08
C ALA A 14 -22.39 17.54 -2.37
N VAL A 15 -21.52 18.48 -1.99
CA VAL A 15 -20.06 18.33 -2.12
C VAL A 15 -19.54 17.16 -1.29
N LEU A 16 -19.96 17.04 -0.02
CA LEU A 16 -19.51 15.97 0.88
C LEU A 16 -19.84 14.57 0.36
N LYS A 17 -21.01 14.40 -0.26
CA LYS A 17 -21.44 13.11 -0.85
C LYS A 17 -20.58 12.68 -2.03
N GLU A 18 -19.88 13.60 -2.68
CA GLU A 18 -19.10 13.33 -3.88
C GLU A 18 -17.61 13.06 -3.57
N ILE A 19 -17.17 13.27 -2.32
CA ILE A 19 -15.77 13.12 -1.88
C ILE A 19 -15.38 11.66 -1.68
N VAL A 20 -16.19 10.87 -0.98
CA VAL A 20 -15.87 9.46 -0.70
C VAL A 20 -16.74 8.58 -1.57
N ARG A 21 -16.10 7.75 -2.39
CA ARG A 21 -16.79 6.86 -3.34
C ARG A 21 -16.28 5.44 -3.22
N VAL A 22 -17.11 4.49 -3.63
CA VAL A 22 -16.75 3.08 -3.71
C VAL A 22 -17.00 2.59 -5.13
N GLY A 23 -16.10 1.74 -5.62
CA GLY A 23 -16.24 1.18 -6.95
C GLY A 23 -15.34 -0.02 -7.19
N THR A 24 -15.48 -0.62 -8.36
CA THR A 24 -14.75 -1.82 -8.76
C THR A 24 -13.63 -1.46 -9.72
N VAL A 25 -12.42 -1.96 -9.49
CA VAL A 25 -11.26 -1.67 -10.34
C VAL A 25 -11.45 -2.29 -11.73
N SER A 26 -11.37 -1.47 -12.78
CA SER A 26 -11.47 -1.92 -14.19
C SER A 26 -10.12 -2.14 -14.86
N SER A 27 -9.09 -1.39 -14.45
CA SER A 27 -7.74 -1.52 -15.01
C SER A 27 -6.69 -0.98 -14.05
N VAL A 28 -5.47 -1.49 -14.14
CA VAL A 28 -4.33 -1.10 -13.31
C VAL A 28 -3.12 -0.85 -14.20
N ASP A 29 -2.48 0.30 -14.01
CA ASP A 29 -1.20 0.66 -14.61
C ASP A 29 -0.13 0.64 -13.51
N VAL A 30 0.75 -0.36 -13.60
CA VAL A 30 1.79 -0.63 -12.60
C VAL A 30 2.92 0.41 -12.70
N GLU A 31 3.27 0.85 -13.91
CA GLU A 31 4.36 1.81 -14.13
C GLU A 31 3.98 3.20 -13.62
N GLN A 32 2.74 3.63 -13.87
CA GLN A 32 2.24 4.93 -13.46
C GLN A 32 1.61 4.94 -12.06
N ARG A 33 1.47 3.76 -11.45
CA ARG A 33 0.79 3.54 -10.17
C ARG A 33 -0.63 4.14 -10.15
N THR A 34 -1.41 3.80 -11.18
CA THR A 34 -2.79 4.26 -11.31
C THR A 34 -3.77 3.11 -11.50
N ALA A 35 -5.04 3.35 -11.15
CA ALA A 35 -6.12 2.44 -11.44
C ALA A 35 -7.34 3.21 -11.95
N LYS A 36 -8.08 2.60 -12.87
CA LYS A 36 -9.43 3.06 -13.24
C LYS A 36 -10.45 2.25 -12.46
N VAL A 37 -11.51 2.92 -12.01
CA VAL A 37 -12.53 2.35 -11.14
C VAL A 37 -13.92 2.64 -11.72
N ILE A 38 -14.76 1.61 -11.80
CA ILE A 38 -16.17 1.70 -12.13
C ILE A 38 -16.90 2.14 -10.87
N ILE A 39 -17.51 3.31 -10.91
CA ILE A 39 -18.22 3.89 -9.77
C ILE A 39 -19.73 3.78 -10.00
N TYR A 40 -20.43 3.32 -8.97
CA TYR A 40 -21.86 2.97 -9.00
C TYR A 40 -22.76 3.96 -8.25
N ASP A 41 -22.19 5.01 -7.66
CA ASP A 41 -22.92 5.95 -6.78
C ASP A 41 -23.81 6.97 -7.53
N LYS A 42 -23.74 6.99 -8.87
CA LYS A 42 -24.57 7.84 -9.73
C LYS A 42 -25.62 7.04 -10.48
N ILE A 43 -26.66 7.73 -10.94
CA ILE A 43 -27.74 7.18 -11.81
C ILE A 43 -27.16 6.46 -13.04
N LYS A 44 -25.97 6.88 -13.49
CA LYS A 44 -25.22 6.24 -14.55
C LYS A 44 -23.85 5.85 -14.01
N GLU A 45 -23.52 4.58 -14.13
CA GLU A 45 -22.17 4.08 -13.88
C GLU A 45 -21.17 4.80 -14.79
N PHE A 46 -20.02 5.15 -14.24
CA PHE A 46 -18.94 5.74 -15.02
C PHE A 46 -17.61 5.13 -14.63
N VAL A 47 -16.69 5.10 -15.60
CA VAL A 47 -15.31 4.70 -15.38
C VAL A 47 -14.50 5.95 -15.07
N SER A 48 -13.77 5.93 -13.97
CA SER A 48 -12.89 7.03 -13.59
C SER A 48 -11.76 7.28 -14.60
N GLY A 49 -11.13 8.45 -14.50
CA GLY A 49 -9.77 8.64 -15.00
C GLY A 49 -8.75 7.74 -14.30
N PRO A 50 -7.47 7.78 -14.69
CA PRO A 50 -6.41 7.02 -14.04
C PRO A 50 -6.10 7.60 -12.64
N LEU A 51 -6.80 7.08 -11.62
CA LEU A 51 -6.65 7.54 -10.23
C LEU A 51 -5.33 7.05 -9.65
N LYS A 52 -4.59 7.93 -8.97
CA LYS A 52 -3.35 7.54 -8.29
C LYS A 52 -3.67 6.61 -7.12
N VAL A 53 -2.93 5.52 -6.99
CA VAL A 53 -3.10 4.56 -5.88
C VAL A 53 -2.21 4.95 -4.71
N LEU A 54 -2.82 5.20 -3.56
CA LEU A 54 -2.11 5.52 -2.33
C LEU A 54 -1.09 4.41 -2.01
N GLN A 55 0.12 4.82 -1.64
CA GLN A 55 1.16 3.88 -1.26
C GLN A 55 1.06 3.59 0.23
N ASN A 56 0.32 2.52 0.58
CA ASN A 56 0.43 1.95 1.91
C ASN A 56 1.64 1.00 1.95
N GLN A 57 2.48 1.14 2.98
CA GLN A 57 3.61 0.24 3.18
C GLN A 57 3.12 -0.96 4.00
N PRO A 58 3.31 -2.20 3.51
CA PRO A 58 2.94 -3.37 4.29
C PRO A 58 3.84 -3.46 5.53
N LEU A 59 3.23 -3.76 6.68
CA LEU A 59 4.00 -4.28 7.81
C LEU A 59 4.43 -5.70 7.46
N ILE A 60 5.73 -5.95 7.49
CA ILE A 60 6.27 -7.29 7.28
C ILE A 60 6.87 -7.78 8.59
N THR A 61 6.55 -8.99 8.98
CA THR A 61 7.18 -9.65 10.12
C THR A 61 7.94 -10.85 9.60
N VAL A 62 9.20 -10.99 10.00
CA VAL A 62 10.08 -12.04 9.52
C VAL A 62 10.51 -12.86 10.72
N GLU A 63 9.99 -14.07 10.82
CA GLU A 63 10.44 -15.02 11.83
C GLU A 63 11.33 -16.07 11.20
N LYS A 64 12.50 -16.31 11.80
CA LYS A 64 13.40 -17.36 11.39
C LYS A 64 13.48 -18.40 12.50
N TRP A 65 13.25 -19.65 12.15
CA TRP A 65 13.33 -20.78 13.07
C TRP A 65 14.39 -21.76 12.57
N VAL A 66 15.29 -22.19 13.46
CA VAL A 66 16.31 -23.21 13.18
C VAL A 66 16.27 -24.22 14.32
N ASP A 67 16.00 -25.49 14.01
CA ASP A 67 15.97 -26.61 14.97
C ASP A 67 15.14 -26.32 16.24
N GLY A 68 13.94 -25.76 16.06
CA GLY A 68 13.02 -25.42 17.14
C GLY A 68 13.41 -24.17 17.96
N THR A 69 14.56 -23.55 17.66
CA THR A 69 14.99 -22.28 18.26
C THR A 69 14.58 -21.12 17.36
N LYS A 70 13.75 -20.22 17.88
CA LYS A 70 13.44 -18.96 17.21
C LYS A 70 14.67 -18.07 17.26
N TRP A 71 15.18 -17.66 16.11
CA TRP A 71 16.05 -16.50 16.02
C TRP A 71 15.14 -15.28 16.16
N GLU A 72 15.11 -14.68 17.35
CA GLU A 72 14.32 -13.48 17.60
C GLU A 72 14.89 -12.31 16.80
N TYR A 73 14.20 -11.92 15.74
CA TYR A 73 14.38 -10.62 15.14
C TYR A 73 13.04 -10.04 14.72
N ASP A 74 12.60 -9.01 15.45
CA ASP A 74 11.41 -8.23 15.12
C ASP A 74 11.82 -6.97 14.35
N ALA A 75 11.85 -7.04 13.02
CA ALA A 75 11.86 -5.82 12.21
C ALA A 75 10.44 -5.28 12.08
N LYS A 76 10.15 -4.14 12.72
CA LYS A 76 8.94 -3.36 12.46
C LYS A 76 9.22 -2.40 11.30
N TYR A 77 8.47 -2.52 10.22
CA TYR A 77 8.73 -1.75 9.01
C TYR A 77 7.98 -0.40 9.00
N ALA A 78 8.83 0.64 8.91
CA ALA A 78 8.68 1.87 8.13
C ALA A 78 8.15 3.15 8.79
N SER A 79 9.09 4.09 9.00
CA SER A 79 8.93 5.56 8.82
C SER A 79 10.26 6.31 8.93
N VAL A 80 11.29 5.70 9.53
CA VAL A 80 12.64 6.28 9.74
C VAL A 80 13.74 5.28 9.35
N ASP A 81 15.02 5.70 9.39
CA ASP A 81 16.18 4.80 9.21
C ASP A 81 16.01 3.56 10.11
N ARG A 82 16.18 2.39 9.50
CA ARG A 82 15.79 1.11 10.09
C ARG A 82 16.83 0.55 11.06
N SER A 83 18.02 1.15 11.13
CA SER A 83 19.13 0.76 12.01
C SER A 83 19.28 -0.75 12.15
N LEU A 84 19.23 -1.47 11.01
CA LEU A 84 19.30 -2.94 10.98
C LEU A 84 20.67 -3.38 11.53
N GLY A 85 20.67 -4.23 12.56
CA GLY A 85 21.81 -4.43 13.47
C GLY A 85 22.77 -5.57 13.13
N LEU A 86 22.58 -6.30 12.01
CA LEU A 86 23.33 -7.54 11.73
C LEU A 86 23.90 -7.62 10.30
N GLY A 87 24.06 -6.49 9.62
CA GLY A 87 24.67 -6.42 8.27
C GLY A 87 23.67 -6.49 7.12
N GLU A 88 22.37 -6.38 7.41
CA GLU A 88 21.33 -6.32 6.40
C GLU A 88 21.41 -5.04 5.57
N SER A 89 21.12 -5.18 4.27
CA SER A 89 20.93 -4.05 3.36
C SER A 89 19.49 -4.01 2.86
N TYR A 90 19.00 -2.81 2.59
CA TYR A 90 17.67 -2.59 2.05
C TYR A 90 17.69 -1.53 0.95
N THR A 91 16.73 -1.59 0.04
CA THR A 91 16.58 -0.58 -1.02
C THR A 91 15.61 0.50 -0.56
N LYS A 92 16.03 1.76 -0.65
CA LYS A 92 15.15 2.93 -0.43
C LYS A 92 14.26 3.21 -1.66
N ALA A 93 13.77 2.16 -2.31
CA ALA A 93 12.96 2.21 -3.52
C ALA A 93 11.96 1.05 -3.53
N ALA A 94 10.87 1.18 -4.28
CA ALA A 94 9.91 0.10 -4.49
C ALA A 94 10.31 -0.74 -5.73
N PRO A 95 10.25 -2.08 -5.67
CA PRO A 95 10.05 -2.89 -4.47
C PRO A 95 11.24 -2.78 -3.52
N ASP A 96 10.96 -2.84 -2.21
CA ASP A 96 12.00 -2.82 -1.20
C ASP A 96 12.52 -4.25 -1.00
N VAL A 97 13.82 -4.44 -1.19
CA VAL A 97 14.47 -5.75 -1.13
C VAL A 97 15.35 -5.79 0.09
N ILE A 98 14.99 -6.63 1.05
CA ILE A 98 15.74 -6.85 2.28
C ILE A 98 16.54 -8.13 2.10
N LYS A 99 17.85 -8.00 2.21
CA LYS A 99 18.78 -9.13 2.11
C LYS A 99 19.41 -9.35 3.48
N ASN A 100 19.27 -10.57 3.96
CA ASN A 100 20.11 -11.07 5.03
C ASN A 100 21.08 -12.08 4.41
N GLU A 101 22.31 -11.62 4.24
CA GLU A 101 23.45 -12.39 3.77
C GLU A 101 24.52 -12.23 4.86
N THR A 102 25.02 -13.32 5.41
CA THR A 102 26.07 -13.25 6.43
C THR A 102 27.36 -12.72 5.76
N PRO A 103 27.88 -11.53 6.10
CA PRO A 103 29.14 -11.06 5.51
C PRO A 103 30.27 -11.92 6.09
N GLY A 104 30.69 -12.95 5.33
CA GLY A 104 31.74 -13.90 5.74
C GLY A 104 31.32 -14.99 6.73
N GLY A 105 30.02 -15.29 6.88
CA GLY A 105 29.54 -16.12 7.99
C GLY A 105 29.46 -17.62 7.71
N GLU A 106 30.48 -18.35 8.13
CA GLU A 106 30.36 -19.75 8.51
C GLU A 106 29.54 -19.86 9.80
N ILE A 107 28.27 -20.27 9.73
CA ILE A 107 27.52 -20.62 10.94
C ILE A 107 27.77 -22.11 11.18
N LYS A 108 28.62 -22.45 12.16
CA LYS A 108 28.82 -23.84 12.58
C LYS A 108 27.60 -24.30 13.36
N TYR A 109 26.80 -25.15 12.75
CA TYR A 109 25.71 -25.85 13.43
C TYR A 109 26.02 -27.35 13.41
N ALA A 110 26.09 -27.99 14.58
CA ALA A 110 26.46 -29.40 14.74
C ALA A 110 27.81 -29.80 14.06
N GLY A 111 28.75 -28.86 13.90
CA GLY A 111 30.06 -29.12 13.28
C GLY A 111 30.09 -28.98 11.75
N GLU A 112 28.96 -28.72 11.10
CA GLU A 112 28.87 -28.45 9.66
C GLU A 112 28.74 -26.95 9.40
N ILE A 113 29.43 -26.47 8.37
CA ILE A 113 29.28 -25.11 7.86
C ILE A 113 28.10 -25.13 6.90
N ARG A 114 27.08 -24.30 7.16
CA ARG A 114 25.93 -24.14 6.26
C ARG A 114 25.79 -22.69 5.82
N GLU A 115 25.60 -22.51 4.52
CA GLU A 115 25.27 -21.22 3.94
C GLU A 115 23.76 -20.99 4.03
N HIS A 116 23.36 -19.82 4.53
CA HIS A 116 21.96 -19.41 4.60
C HIS A 116 21.79 -18.10 3.83
N LYS A 117 20.91 -18.12 2.82
CA LYS A 117 20.52 -16.92 2.07
C LYS A 117 19.03 -16.69 2.23
N GLN A 118 18.66 -15.48 2.67
CA GLN A 118 17.26 -15.09 2.77
C GLN A 118 17.06 -13.72 2.11
N THR A 119 16.14 -13.70 1.15
CA THR A 119 15.73 -12.49 0.43
C THR A 119 14.25 -12.27 0.64
N ILE A 120 13.88 -11.06 1.05
CA ILE A 120 12.50 -10.66 1.26
C ILE A 120 12.23 -9.47 0.34
N THR A 121 11.28 -9.64 -0.58
CA THR A 121 10.91 -8.60 -1.53
C THR A 121 9.53 -8.07 -1.18
N VAL A 122 9.47 -6.76 -0.97
CA VAL A 122 8.31 -6.05 -0.48
C VAL A 122 7.74 -5.18 -1.59
N TYR A 123 6.55 -5.54 -2.06
CA TYR A 123 5.82 -4.74 -3.04
C TYR A 123 4.81 -3.85 -2.31
N PRO A 124 4.78 -2.53 -2.59
CA PRO A 124 3.69 -1.69 -2.14
C PRO A 124 2.38 -2.16 -2.76
N TRP A 125 1.28 -2.10 -2.00
CA TRP A 125 -0.01 -2.59 -2.45
C TRP A 125 -0.49 -1.88 -3.73
N LEU A 126 -1.00 -2.64 -4.69
CA LEU A 126 -1.77 -2.17 -5.85
C LEU A 126 -3.05 -3.03 -5.93
N PRO A 127 -4.19 -2.47 -6.34
CA PRO A 127 -5.39 -3.26 -6.48
C PRO A 127 -5.30 -4.28 -7.62
N TYR A 128 -6.16 -5.28 -7.62
CA TYR A 128 -6.40 -6.17 -8.76
C TYR A 128 -7.70 -5.80 -9.49
N ILE A 129 -7.81 -6.15 -10.77
CA ILE A 129 -9.03 -5.94 -11.56
C ILE A 129 -10.18 -6.72 -10.92
N GLY A 130 -11.32 -6.06 -10.72
CA GLY A 130 -12.48 -6.63 -10.02
C GLY A 130 -12.46 -6.40 -8.50
N GLN A 131 -11.39 -5.84 -7.93
CA GLN A 131 -11.36 -5.50 -6.50
C GLN A 131 -12.27 -4.30 -6.21
N LEU A 132 -13.05 -4.39 -5.13
CA LEU A 132 -13.78 -3.25 -4.58
C LEU A 132 -12.80 -2.33 -3.86
N VAL A 133 -12.84 -1.03 -4.14
CA VAL A 133 -11.93 -0.04 -3.55
C VAL A 133 -12.66 1.20 -3.07
N ILE A 134 -12.08 1.88 -2.07
CA ILE A 134 -12.48 3.23 -1.67
C ILE A 134 -11.67 4.24 -2.46
N CYS A 135 -12.36 5.23 -3.04
CA CYS A 135 -11.79 6.38 -3.72
C CYS A 135 -12.08 7.67 -2.95
N LEU A 136 -11.08 8.56 -2.90
CA LEU A 136 -11.22 9.91 -2.38
C LEU A 136 -11.10 10.92 -3.53
N TYR A 137 -12.14 11.71 -3.76
CA TYR A 137 -12.20 12.74 -4.78
C TYR A 137 -12.04 14.13 -4.18
N LEU A 138 -11.37 15.01 -4.91
CA LEU A 138 -11.21 16.40 -4.52
C LEU A 138 -12.51 17.18 -4.81
N PRO A 139 -12.99 18.03 -3.87
CA PRO A 139 -14.24 18.78 -4.02
C PRO A 139 -14.08 20.04 -4.90
N ASN A 140 -13.34 19.96 -5.99
CA ASN A 140 -13.07 21.05 -6.93
C ASN A 140 -13.76 20.85 -8.30
N GLY A 141 -14.73 19.92 -8.37
CA GLY A 141 -15.54 19.65 -9.57
C GLY A 141 -14.94 18.60 -10.49
N GLU A 142 -13.77 18.90 -11.08
CA GLU A 142 -13.10 18.04 -12.07
C GLU A 142 -11.85 17.33 -11.54
N GLY A 143 -11.51 17.48 -10.25
CA GLY A 143 -10.26 16.94 -9.71
C GLY A 143 -10.23 15.42 -9.74
N ASP A 144 -9.11 14.90 -10.24
CA ASP A 144 -8.77 13.49 -10.11
C ASP A 144 -8.68 13.09 -8.63
N GLY A 145 -9.23 11.91 -8.33
CA GLY A 145 -9.20 11.32 -7.01
C GLY A 145 -8.02 10.37 -6.80
N PHE A 146 -8.02 9.74 -5.63
CA PHE A 146 -7.04 8.75 -5.20
C PHE A 146 -7.74 7.46 -4.80
N VAL A 147 -7.16 6.31 -5.16
CA VAL A 147 -7.56 5.03 -4.59
C VAL A 147 -6.86 4.89 -3.24
N LEU A 148 -7.63 4.76 -2.16
CA LEU A 148 -7.10 4.68 -0.80
C LEU A 148 -6.72 3.24 -0.42
N GLY A 149 -7.54 2.27 -0.81
CA GLY A 149 -7.44 0.90 -0.33
C GLY A 149 -8.50 0.00 -0.94
N GLY A 150 -8.21 -1.30 -0.94
CA GLY A 150 -9.17 -2.35 -1.26
C GLY A 150 -10.02 -2.73 -0.05
N LEU A 151 -11.24 -3.15 -0.32
CA LEU A 151 -12.21 -3.68 0.64
C LEU A 151 -12.29 -5.20 0.59
#